data_AF-A0A3M2H4C5-F1
#
_entry.id   AF-A0A3M2H4C5-F1
#
_cell.length_a   1.000
_cell.length_b   1.000
_cell.length_c   1.000
_cell.angle_alpha   90.00
_cell.angle_beta   90.00
_cell.angle_gamma   90.00
#
_symmetry.space_group_name_H-M   'P 1'
#
loop_
_entity.id
_entity.type
_entity.pdbx_description
1 polymer ?
#
loop_
_entity_poly.entity_id
_entity_poly.type
_entity_poly.pdbx_seq_one_letter_code
_entity_poly.pdbx_strand_id
1 'polypeptide(L)'
;MNWWTEIRGLVAVGVVVVAMVVAWQRLDASDVSLATSATTSSTTTTASTTTTSTTTPEQAVEAACTRARRLVDEVDALGDDPPPGAVAALASSFWEDVLPLVPAELQTEVVAVVDYYHDYLELATPYEFDPVRIIGEGDKERYEQLVTRPAPGLATSRGFFAFVCGTELPEQPTLSSREFGRIEDRLFGDEDT
;
A
#
# COMPACT_ATOMS: atom_id res chain seq x y z
N MET A 1 -20.71 -19.79 -18.49
CA MET A 1 -19.36 -19.92 -17.88
C MET A 1 -18.35 -19.76 -18.99
N ASN A 2 -17.80 -18.56 -19.14
CA ASN A 2 -16.95 -18.19 -20.28
C ASN A 2 -15.48 -18.11 -19.81
N TRP A 3 -14.88 -19.28 -19.67
CA TRP A 3 -13.47 -19.51 -19.29
C TRP A 3 -12.45 -18.77 -20.19
N TRP A 4 -12.85 -18.39 -21.40
CA TRP A 4 -11.99 -17.70 -22.37
C TRP A 4 -11.76 -16.21 -22.08
N THR A 5 -12.64 -15.54 -21.32
CA THR A 5 -12.46 -14.12 -20.96
C THR A 5 -11.49 -13.92 -19.79
N GLU A 6 -11.43 -14.85 -18.84
CA GLU A 6 -10.46 -14.82 -17.73
C GLU A 6 -9.03 -15.04 -18.22
N ILE A 7 -8.82 -15.95 -19.19
CA ILE A 7 -7.49 -16.20 -19.75
C ILE A 7 -6.96 -14.97 -20.51
N ARG A 8 -7.83 -14.22 -21.21
CA ARG A 8 -7.40 -13.01 -21.93
C ARG A 8 -7.03 -11.87 -20.99
N GLY A 9 -7.67 -11.77 -19.82
CA GLY A 9 -7.30 -10.80 -18.78
C GLY A 9 -5.91 -11.08 -18.19
N LEU A 10 -5.64 -12.34 -17.82
CA LEU A 10 -4.34 -12.76 -17.30
C LEU A 10 -3.19 -12.61 -18.30
N VAL A 11 -3.43 -12.93 -19.57
CA VAL A 11 -2.42 -12.74 -20.64
C VAL A 11 -2.15 -11.25 -20.90
N ALA A 12 -3.17 -10.39 -20.84
CA ALA A 12 -2.99 -8.95 -21.00
C ALA A 12 -2.13 -8.35 -19.86
N VAL A 13 -2.37 -8.75 -18.62
CA VAL A 13 -1.55 -8.30 -17.47
C VAL A 13 -0.11 -8.80 -17.58
N GLY A 14 0.09 -10.08 -17.92
CA GLY A 14 1.43 -10.64 -18.11
C GLY A 14 2.21 -9.95 -19.24
N VAL A 15 1.55 -9.58 -20.35
CA VAL A 15 2.19 -8.88 -21.47
C VAL A 15 2.58 -7.45 -21.10
N VAL A 16 1.77 -6.75 -20.30
CA VAL A 16 2.13 -5.39 -19.82
C VAL A 16 3.35 -5.45 -18.91
N VAL A 17 3.44 -6.44 -18.02
CA VAL A 17 4.59 -6.61 -17.11
C VAL A 17 5.86 -7.01 -17.87
N VAL A 18 5.78 -7.92 -18.85
CA VAL A 18 6.94 -8.26 -19.69
C VAL A 18 7.37 -7.07 -20.56
N ALA A 19 6.42 -6.27 -21.06
CA ALA A 19 6.74 -5.04 -21.77
C ALA A 19 7.45 -4.01 -20.87
N MET A 20 7.09 -3.92 -19.59
CA MET A 20 7.79 -3.08 -18.61
C MET A 20 9.23 -3.54 -18.37
N VAL A 21 9.48 -4.85 -18.23
CA VAL A 21 10.84 -5.40 -18.09
C VAL A 21 11.69 -5.11 -19.33
N VAL A 22 11.11 -5.27 -20.54
CA VAL A 22 11.81 -4.97 -21.80
C VAL A 22 12.06 -3.46 -21.97
N ALA A 23 11.14 -2.61 -21.54
CA ALA A 23 11.32 -1.16 -21.56
C ALA A 23 12.44 -0.71 -20.61
N TRP A 24 12.52 -1.32 -19.42
CA TRP A 24 13.62 -1.10 -18.47
C TRP A 24 14.99 -1.47 -19.07
N GLN A 25 15.11 -2.64 -19.73
CA GLN A 25 16.36 -3.03 -20.39
C GLN A 25 16.77 -2.14 -21.56
N ARG A 26 15.83 -1.43 -22.19
CA ARG A 26 16.11 -0.51 -23.32
C ARG A 26 16.59 0.88 -22.86
N LEU A 27 16.19 1.32 -21.66
CA LEU A 27 16.62 2.60 -21.09
C LEU A 27 18.07 2.53 -20.58
N ASP A 28 18.48 1.39 -20.01
CA ASP A 28 19.88 1.16 -19.58
C ASP A 28 20.88 1.10 -20.75
N ALA A 29 20.40 0.82 -21.97
CA ALA A 29 21.24 0.81 -23.17
C ALA A 29 21.40 2.19 -23.83
N SER A 30 20.70 3.22 -23.36
CA SER A 30 20.75 4.56 -23.93
C SER A 30 21.72 5.44 -23.15
N ASP A 31 23.03 5.27 -23.40
CA ASP A 31 24.04 6.27 -23.05
C ASP A 31 23.66 7.59 -23.73
N VAL A 32 23.04 8.50 -22.99
CA VAL A 32 22.80 9.87 -23.43
C VAL A 32 24.15 10.59 -23.38
N SER A 33 24.94 10.39 -24.43
CA SER A 33 26.14 11.18 -24.70
C SER A 33 25.71 12.59 -25.11
N LEU A 34 25.42 13.44 -24.12
CA LEU A 34 25.17 14.86 -24.31
C LEU A 34 26.49 15.55 -24.67
N ALA A 35 26.77 15.61 -25.97
CA ALA A 35 27.77 16.51 -26.54
C ALA A 35 27.35 17.96 -26.25
N THR A 36 27.91 18.55 -25.19
CA THR A 36 27.67 19.96 -24.85
C THR A 36 28.82 20.80 -25.41
N SER A 37 28.49 21.70 -26.33
CA SER A 37 29.38 22.76 -26.82
C SER A 37 29.68 23.72 -25.67
N ALA A 38 30.97 23.93 -25.37
CA ALA A 38 31.43 24.79 -24.31
C ALA A 38 31.29 26.29 -24.68
N THR A 39 30.56 27.05 -23.86
CA THR A 39 30.79 28.49 -23.66
C THR A 39 31.06 28.71 -22.18
N THR A 40 32.22 29.27 -21.89
CA THR A 40 32.81 29.45 -20.56
C THR A 40 32.03 30.45 -19.70
N SER A 41 31.65 30.07 -18.48
CA SER A 41 31.45 31.01 -17.36
C SER A 41 31.55 30.27 -16.02
N SER A 42 32.24 30.92 -15.09
CA SER A 42 32.76 30.48 -13.79
C SER A 42 31.94 29.44 -13.02
N THR A 43 32.56 28.28 -12.77
CA THR A 43 32.01 27.22 -11.92
C THR A 43 32.42 27.43 -10.46
N THR A 44 31.48 27.81 -9.61
CA THR A 44 31.57 27.55 -8.17
C THR A 44 31.31 26.07 -7.95
N THR A 45 32.35 25.30 -7.62
CA THR A 45 32.25 23.86 -7.35
C THR A 45 31.60 23.64 -5.99
N THR A 46 30.27 23.61 -5.93
CA THR A 46 29.57 22.95 -4.83
C THR A 46 29.74 21.45 -5.05
N ALA A 47 30.56 20.80 -4.24
CA ALA A 47 30.65 19.35 -4.22
C ALA A 47 29.32 18.80 -3.68
N SER A 48 28.35 18.60 -4.56
CA SER A 48 27.21 17.74 -4.29
C SER A 48 27.77 16.34 -4.11
N THR A 49 27.90 15.89 -2.88
CA THR A 49 27.99 14.45 -2.58
C THR A 49 26.67 13.84 -3.01
N THR A 50 26.58 13.50 -4.29
CA THR A 50 25.56 12.58 -4.79
C THR A 50 25.84 11.26 -4.14
N THR A 51 25.17 10.98 -3.02
CA THR A 51 25.07 9.62 -2.49
C THR A 51 24.26 8.84 -3.51
N THR A 52 24.95 8.25 -4.50
CA THR A 52 24.35 7.30 -5.41
C THR A 52 23.84 6.14 -4.56
N SER A 53 22.55 6.09 -4.29
CA SER A 53 21.91 4.90 -3.73
C SER A 53 22.20 3.75 -4.68
N THR A 54 23.12 2.88 -4.29
CA THR A 54 23.60 1.72 -5.06
C THR A 54 22.61 0.55 -5.05
N THR A 55 21.33 0.81 -4.77
CA THR A 55 20.30 -0.23 -4.71
C THR A 55 19.88 -0.57 -6.13
N THR A 56 20.23 -1.77 -6.59
CA THR A 56 19.71 -2.26 -7.88
C THR A 56 18.22 -2.60 -7.75
N PRO A 57 17.45 -2.63 -8.87
CA PRO A 57 16.05 -3.03 -8.83
C PRO A 57 15.84 -4.40 -8.16
N GLU A 58 16.72 -5.36 -8.41
CA GLU A 58 16.64 -6.69 -7.79
C GLU A 58 16.84 -6.63 -6.27
N GLN A 59 17.74 -5.77 -5.79
CA GLN A 59 17.95 -5.58 -4.36
C GLN A 59 16.75 -4.91 -3.69
N ALA A 60 16.10 -3.96 -4.37
CA ALA A 60 14.87 -3.33 -3.88
C ALA A 60 13.72 -4.35 -3.77
N VAL A 61 13.55 -5.19 -4.79
CA VAL A 61 12.54 -6.26 -4.81
C VAL A 61 12.79 -7.28 -3.69
N GLU A 62 14.02 -7.79 -3.53
CA GLU A 62 14.32 -8.75 -2.45
C GLU A 62 14.09 -8.12 -1.07
N ALA A 63 14.46 -6.85 -0.90
CA ALA A 63 14.24 -6.12 0.35
C ALA A 63 12.74 -5.90 0.64
N ALA A 64 11.92 -5.66 -0.38
CA ALA A 64 10.48 -5.54 -0.26
C ALA A 64 9.84 -6.90 0.08
N CYS A 65 10.27 -7.98 -0.58
CA CYS A 65 9.78 -9.33 -0.30
C CYS A 65 10.18 -9.83 1.08
N THR A 66 11.39 -9.49 1.56
CA THR A 66 11.81 -9.81 2.93
C THR A 66 10.92 -9.10 3.96
N ARG A 67 10.56 -7.84 3.72
CA ARG A 67 9.62 -7.09 4.58
C ARG A 67 8.21 -7.67 4.54
N ALA A 68 7.74 -8.10 3.37
CA ALA A 68 6.43 -8.72 3.21
C ALA A 68 6.33 -10.01 4.03
N ARG A 69 7.33 -10.90 3.93
CA ARG A 69 7.39 -12.13 4.74
C ARG A 69 7.41 -11.81 6.23
N ARG A 70 8.22 -10.82 6.64
CA ARG A 70 8.29 -10.37 8.03
C ARG A 70 6.95 -9.87 8.55
N LEU A 71 6.19 -9.11 7.76
CA LEU A 71 4.84 -8.67 8.16
C LEU A 71 3.94 -9.87 8.44
N VAL A 72 3.92 -10.86 7.56
CA VAL A 72 3.09 -12.07 7.74
C VAL A 72 3.51 -12.81 9.00
N ASP A 73 4.82 -13.03 9.20
CA ASP A 73 5.33 -13.67 10.41
C ASP A 73 4.96 -12.89 11.70
N GLU A 74 5.03 -11.55 11.67
CA GLU A 74 4.66 -10.70 12.80
C GLU A 74 3.16 -10.72 13.08
N VAL A 75 2.32 -10.75 12.04
CA VAL A 75 0.86 -10.89 12.17
C VAL A 75 0.48 -12.27 12.72
N ASP A 76 1.07 -13.34 12.19
CA ASP A 76 0.84 -14.71 12.67
C ASP A 76 1.27 -14.85 14.14
N ALA A 77 2.34 -14.17 14.54
CA ALA A 77 2.81 -14.17 15.92
C ALA A 77 1.86 -13.49 16.92
N LEU A 78 0.90 -12.67 16.47
CA LEU A 78 -0.12 -12.09 17.35
C LEU A 78 -1.15 -13.13 17.81
N GLY A 79 -1.29 -14.26 17.10
CA GLY A 79 -2.26 -15.31 17.40
C GLY A 79 -3.69 -15.01 16.95
N ASP A 80 -4.63 -15.86 17.38
CA ASP A 80 -6.03 -15.83 16.91
C ASP A 80 -6.86 -14.63 17.43
N ASP A 81 -6.43 -14.00 18.52
CA ASP A 81 -7.10 -12.86 19.14
C ASP A 81 -6.10 -11.71 19.38
N PRO A 82 -5.64 -11.05 18.30
CA PRO A 82 -4.64 -9.99 18.39
C PRO A 82 -5.21 -8.79 19.16
N PRO A 83 -4.35 -8.02 19.87
CA PRO A 83 -4.78 -6.76 20.46
C PRO A 83 -5.43 -5.84 19.42
N PRO A 84 -6.49 -5.07 19.78
CA PRO A 84 -7.17 -4.19 18.83
C PRO A 84 -6.20 -3.24 18.13
N GLY A 85 -6.29 -3.17 16.81
CA GLY A 85 -5.43 -2.31 15.98
C GLY A 85 -4.00 -2.82 15.76
N ALA A 86 -3.56 -3.90 16.39
CA ALA A 86 -2.18 -4.41 16.25
C ALA A 86 -1.82 -4.75 14.80
N VAL A 87 -2.72 -5.45 14.09
CA VAL A 87 -2.54 -5.78 12.66
C VAL A 87 -2.48 -4.50 11.80
N ALA A 88 -3.32 -3.51 12.10
CA ALA A 88 -3.33 -2.24 11.36
C ALA A 88 -2.04 -1.43 11.60
N ALA A 89 -1.50 -1.43 12.81
CA ALA A 89 -0.23 -0.79 13.14
C ALA A 89 0.95 -1.47 12.41
N LEU A 90 1.00 -2.81 12.41
CA LEU A 90 2.00 -3.56 11.65
C LEU A 90 1.88 -3.27 10.15
N ALA A 91 0.67 -3.29 9.61
CA ALA A 91 0.44 -2.98 8.20
C ALA A 91 0.87 -1.55 7.85
N SER A 92 0.55 -0.53 8.66
CA SER A 92 1.00 0.86 8.44
C SER A 92 2.52 0.93 8.32
N SER A 93 3.22 0.36 9.31
CA SER A 93 4.68 0.36 9.33
C SER A 93 5.29 -0.34 8.12
N PHE A 94 4.68 -1.46 7.69
CA PHE A 94 5.10 -2.15 6.49
C PHE A 94 4.94 -1.28 5.24
N TRP A 95 3.77 -0.67 5.03
CA TRP A 95 3.48 0.10 3.82
C TRP A 95 4.38 1.33 3.70
N GLU A 96 4.67 2.00 4.82
CA GLU A 96 5.66 3.09 4.89
C GLU A 96 7.07 2.60 4.54
N ASP A 97 7.48 1.46 5.08
CA ASP A 97 8.81 0.89 4.88
C ASP A 97 9.05 0.39 3.44
N VAL A 98 8.01 -0.11 2.76
CA VAL A 98 8.14 -0.63 1.39
C VAL A 98 7.92 0.42 0.32
N LEU A 99 7.31 1.57 0.64
CA LEU A 99 7.09 2.67 -0.31
C LEU A 99 8.36 3.06 -1.12
N PRO A 100 9.56 3.23 -0.53
CA PRO A 100 10.75 3.56 -1.31
C PRO A 100 11.32 2.37 -2.11
N LEU A 101 10.81 1.16 -1.89
CA LEU A 101 11.32 -0.08 -2.50
C LEU A 101 10.45 -0.57 -3.67
N VAL A 102 9.22 -0.06 -3.79
CA VAL A 102 8.32 -0.42 -4.89
C VAL A 102 8.64 0.38 -6.17
N PRO A 103 8.33 -0.18 -7.35
CA PRO A 103 8.41 0.55 -8.62
C PRO A 103 7.60 1.86 -8.59
N ALA A 104 8.06 2.87 -9.33
CA ALA A 104 7.43 4.18 -9.36
C ALA A 104 5.94 4.14 -9.76
N GLU A 105 5.55 3.17 -10.60
CA GLU A 105 4.18 2.95 -11.05
C GLU A 105 3.25 2.49 -9.92
N LEU A 106 3.80 1.87 -8.86
CA LEU A 106 3.05 1.43 -7.69
C LEU A 106 3.11 2.42 -6.52
N GLN A 107 4.02 3.39 -6.54
CA GLN A 107 4.18 4.32 -5.42
C GLN A 107 2.90 5.10 -5.12
N THR A 108 2.14 5.51 -6.14
CA THR A 108 0.87 6.24 -5.93
C THR A 108 -0.15 5.38 -5.19
N GLU A 109 -0.24 4.09 -5.55
CA GLU A 109 -1.15 3.15 -4.89
C GLU A 109 -0.69 2.84 -3.47
N VAL A 110 0.61 2.66 -3.24
CA VAL A 110 1.16 2.42 -1.90
C VAL A 110 1.00 3.65 -1.00
N VAL A 111 1.18 4.87 -1.52
CA VAL A 111 0.91 6.11 -0.77
C VAL A 111 -0.55 6.16 -0.32
N ALA A 112 -1.50 5.83 -1.20
CA ALA A 112 -2.91 5.82 -0.82
C ALA A 112 -3.23 4.77 0.27
N VAL A 113 -2.52 3.64 0.27
CA VAL A 113 -2.62 2.64 1.35
C VAL A 113 -2.02 3.16 2.65
N VAL A 114 -0.87 3.84 2.60
CA VAL A 114 -0.26 4.49 3.77
C VAL A 114 -1.22 5.52 4.36
N ASP A 115 -1.78 6.41 3.53
CA ASP A 115 -2.75 7.42 3.95
C ASP A 115 -3.98 6.78 4.62
N TYR A 116 -4.49 5.68 4.05
CA TYR A 116 -5.58 4.91 4.65
C TYR A 116 -5.25 4.40 6.06
N TYR A 117 -4.11 3.73 6.25
CA TYR A 117 -3.75 3.19 7.57
C TYR A 117 -3.47 4.31 8.57
N HIS A 118 -2.87 5.42 8.14
CA HIS A 118 -2.72 6.61 8.97
C HIS A 118 -4.07 7.16 9.42
N ASP A 119 -5.00 7.38 8.49
CA ASP A 119 -6.35 7.89 8.78
C ASP A 119 -7.11 6.95 9.73
N TYR A 120 -7.03 5.64 9.48
CA TYR A 120 -7.67 4.64 10.32
C TYR A 120 -7.10 4.62 11.73
N LEU A 121 -5.77 4.63 11.88
CA LEU A 121 -5.11 4.64 13.18
C LEU A 121 -5.38 5.94 13.93
N GLU A 122 -5.31 7.09 13.26
CA GLU A 122 -5.60 8.41 13.84
C GLU A 122 -7.03 8.45 14.40
N LEU A 123 -8.00 7.94 13.62
CA LEU A 123 -9.40 7.95 14.02
C LEU A 123 -9.72 6.92 15.09
N ALA A 124 -9.20 5.70 15.00
CA ALA A 124 -9.62 4.59 15.85
C ALA A 124 -8.85 4.50 17.19
N THR A 125 -7.58 4.96 17.24
CA THR A 125 -6.74 4.88 18.46
C THR A 125 -7.35 5.57 19.68
N PRO A 126 -7.91 6.81 19.58
CA PRO A 126 -8.51 7.49 20.73
C PRO A 126 -9.70 6.76 21.35
N TYR A 127 -10.33 5.86 20.59
CA TYR A 127 -11.51 5.10 20.98
C TYR A 127 -11.20 3.61 21.18
N GLU A 128 -9.91 3.25 21.32
CA GLU A 128 -9.46 1.88 21.54
C GLU A 128 -9.95 0.89 20.46
N PHE A 129 -10.16 1.40 19.24
CA PHE A 129 -10.71 0.65 18.11
C PHE A 129 -12.13 0.10 18.33
N ASP A 130 -12.89 0.62 19.30
CA ASP A 130 -14.29 0.24 19.53
C ASP A 130 -15.23 0.96 18.53
N PRO A 131 -15.85 0.23 17.57
CA PRO A 131 -16.74 0.82 16.58
C PRO A 131 -17.92 1.57 17.20
N VAL A 132 -18.42 1.13 18.37
CA VAL A 132 -19.56 1.76 19.05
C VAL A 132 -19.17 3.16 19.53
N ARG A 133 -17.98 3.27 20.15
CA ARG A 133 -17.47 4.55 20.64
C ARG A 133 -17.08 5.47 19.50
N ILE A 134 -16.49 4.96 18.42
CA ILE A 134 -16.15 5.77 17.24
C ILE A 134 -17.42 6.33 16.60
N ILE A 135 -18.48 5.53 16.44
CA ILE A 135 -19.75 5.97 15.85
C ILE A 135 -20.49 6.97 16.76
N GLY A 136 -20.45 6.77 18.08
CA GLY A 136 -21.16 7.61 19.04
C GLY A 136 -20.45 8.92 19.41
N GLU A 137 -19.12 8.91 19.48
CA GLU A 137 -18.30 10.01 20.03
C GLU A 137 -17.25 10.54 19.04
N GLY A 138 -17.03 9.85 17.91
CA GLY A 138 -16.03 10.19 16.91
C GLY A 138 -16.61 10.68 15.59
N ASP A 139 -15.75 10.73 14.57
CA ASP A 139 -16.13 11.10 13.21
C ASP A 139 -16.75 9.89 12.50
N LYS A 140 -18.07 9.72 12.68
CA LYS A 140 -18.84 8.61 12.11
C LYS A 140 -18.71 8.55 10.60
N GLU A 141 -18.86 9.68 9.91
CA GLU A 141 -18.81 9.74 8.45
C GLU A 141 -17.44 9.35 7.90
N ARG A 142 -16.35 9.79 8.55
CA ARG A 142 -14.99 9.37 8.19
C ARG A 142 -14.78 7.89 8.50
N TYR A 143 -15.26 7.40 9.64
CA TYR A 143 -15.14 5.99 10.01
C TYR A 143 -15.86 5.08 9.01
N GLU A 144 -17.11 5.40 8.67
CA GLU A 144 -17.90 4.66 7.68
C GLU A 144 -17.15 4.56 6.34
N GLN A 145 -16.58 5.67 5.87
CA GLN A 145 -15.85 5.70 4.60
C GLN A 145 -14.61 4.80 4.62
N LEU A 146 -13.90 4.73 5.74
CA LEU A 146 -12.71 3.90 5.89
C LEU A 146 -13.05 2.41 5.95
N VAL A 147 -14.06 2.02 6.74
CA VAL A 147 -14.30 0.59 7.01
C VAL A 147 -15.24 -0.09 6.01
N THR A 148 -16.06 0.66 5.27
CA THR A 148 -17.02 0.08 4.32
C THR A 148 -16.52 0.05 2.88
N ARG A 149 -15.41 0.72 2.59
CA ARG A 149 -14.84 0.81 1.23
C ARG A 149 -13.42 0.22 1.20
N PRO A 150 -13.06 -0.50 0.14
CA PRO A 150 -11.67 -0.89 -0.07
C PRO A 150 -10.78 0.35 -0.14
N ALA A 151 -9.68 0.33 0.58
CA ALA A 151 -8.63 1.33 0.53
C ALA A 151 -8.11 1.42 -0.91
N PRO A 152 -8.01 2.63 -1.48
CA PRO A 152 -7.47 2.82 -2.82
C PRO A 152 -6.08 2.19 -2.92
N GLY A 153 -5.81 1.50 -4.02
CA GLY A 153 -4.50 0.88 -4.27
C GLY A 153 -4.18 -0.37 -3.47
N LEU A 154 -4.95 -0.74 -2.44
CA LEU A 154 -4.64 -1.90 -1.60
C LEU A 154 -4.70 -3.21 -2.39
N ALA A 155 -5.76 -3.43 -3.18
CA ALA A 155 -5.91 -4.64 -3.96
C ALA A 155 -4.77 -4.80 -4.98
N THR A 156 -4.41 -3.72 -5.67
CA THR A 156 -3.30 -3.69 -6.63
C THR A 156 -1.96 -3.97 -5.95
N SER A 157 -1.68 -3.27 -4.85
CA SER A 157 -0.42 -3.38 -4.11
C SER A 157 -0.26 -4.76 -3.49
N ARG A 158 -1.31 -5.31 -2.88
CA ARG A 158 -1.32 -6.71 -2.40
C ARG A 158 -1.08 -7.70 -3.53
N GLY A 159 -1.73 -7.50 -4.68
CA GLY A 159 -1.56 -8.33 -5.87
C GLY A 159 -0.11 -8.35 -6.37
N PHE A 160 0.58 -7.21 -6.29
CA PHE A 160 2.02 -7.15 -6.59
C PHE A 160 2.84 -8.02 -5.63
N PHE A 161 2.66 -7.88 -4.31
CA PHE A 161 3.41 -8.69 -3.34
C PHE A 161 3.08 -10.18 -3.42
N ALA A 162 1.82 -10.54 -3.67
CA ALA A 162 1.41 -11.92 -3.90
C ALA A 162 2.10 -12.51 -5.16
N PHE A 163 2.15 -11.74 -6.25
CA PHE A 163 2.75 -12.20 -7.51
C PHE A 163 4.28 -12.24 -7.48
N VAL A 164 4.92 -11.19 -6.98
CA VAL A 164 6.38 -11.03 -7.01
C VAL A 164 7.06 -11.77 -5.86
N CYS A 165 6.47 -11.71 -4.66
CA CYS A 165 7.06 -12.28 -3.45
C CYS A 165 6.44 -13.61 -3.04
N GLY A 166 5.32 -14.02 -3.65
CA GLY A 166 4.59 -15.23 -3.24
C GLY A 166 3.98 -15.09 -1.84
N THR A 167 3.70 -13.86 -1.39
CA THR A 167 3.27 -13.56 -0.02
C THR A 167 1.92 -12.86 -0.02
N GLU A 168 0.94 -13.43 0.67
CA GLU A 168 -0.37 -12.80 0.89
C GLU A 168 -0.30 -11.90 2.12
N LEU A 169 -0.44 -10.60 1.92
CA LEU A 169 -0.43 -9.62 3.01
C LEU A 169 -1.77 -9.66 3.80
N PRO A 170 -1.85 -9.11 5.03
CA PRO A 170 -3.09 -9.00 5.80
C PRO A 170 -4.08 -8.02 5.17
N GLU A 171 -5.37 -8.38 5.16
CA GLU A 171 -6.43 -7.51 4.64
C GLU A 171 -6.59 -6.24 5.48
N GLN A 172 -7.22 -5.21 4.91
CA GLN A 172 -7.60 -4.04 5.70
C GLN A 172 -8.71 -4.42 6.69
N PRO A 173 -8.82 -3.68 7.81
CA PRO A 173 -10.03 -3.71 8.62
C PRO A 173 -11.26 -3.32 7.78
N THR A 174 -12.29 -4.16 7.76
CA THR A 174 -13.57 -3.84 7.10
C THR A 174 -14.75 -4.16 7.99
N LEU A 175 -15.83 -3.40 7.82
CA LEU A 175 -17.15 -3.65 8.38
C LEU A 175 -18.14 -3.60 7.22
N SER A 176 -19.04 -4.59 7.14
CA SER A 176 -20.09 -4.51 6.12
C SER A 176 -21.02 -3.33 6.41
N SER A 177 -21.56 -2.68 5.37
CA SER A 177 -22.50 -1.56 5.55
C SER A 177 -23.73 -1.95 6.38
N ARG A 178 -24.12 -3.23 6.33
CA ARG A 178 -25.22 -3.76 7.14
C ARG A 178 -24.87 -3.85 8.62
N GLU A 179 -23.65 -4.25 8.95
CA GLU A 179 -23.18 -4.31 10.34
C GLU A 179 -23.01 -2.91 10.91
N PHE A 180 -22.45 -1.98 10.12
CA PHE A 180 -22.36 -0.58 10.50
C PHE A 180 -23.74 -0.01 10.83
N GLY A 181 -24.72 -0.17 9.93
CA GLY A 181 -26.09 0.29 10.17
C GLY A 181 -26.74 -0.36 11.40
N ARG A 182 -26.47 -1.63 11.70
CA ARG A 182 -26.96 -2.26 12.94
C ARG A 182 -26.36 -1.67 14.21
N ILE A 183 -25.11 -1.20 14.17
CA ILE A 183 -24.47 -0.54 15.31
C ILE A 183 -25.09 0.84 15.49
N GLU A 184 -25.30 1.57 14.39
CA GLU A 184 -25.95 2.87 14.38
C GLU A 184 -27.40 2.79 14.89
N ASP A 185 -28.20 1.87 14.37
CA ASP A 185 -29.59 1.63 14.80
C ASP A 185 -29.67 1.31 16.30
N ARG A 186 -28.69 0.58 16.85
CA ARG A 186 -28.65 0.28 18.29
C ARG A 186 -28.34 1.52 19.13
N LEU A 187 -27.53 2.44 18.61
CA LEU A 187 -27.09 3.63 19.33
C LEU A 187 -28.14 4.74 19.29
N PHE A 188 -28.85 4.89 18.17
CA PHE A 188 -29.74 6.03 17.90
C PHE A 188 -31.20 5.64 17.60
N GLY A 189 -31.51 4.34 17.46
CA GLY A 189 -32.84 3.87 17.05
C GLY A 189 -33.92 3.86 18.14
N ASP A 190 -33.59 4.23 19.38
CA ASP A 190 -34.55 4.31 20.50
C ASP A 190 -35.13 5.74 20.71
N GLU A 191 -34.81 6.73 19.86
CA GLU A 191 -35.32 8.12 20.02
C GLU A 191 -36.78 8.35 19.52
N ASP A 192 -37.51 7.31 19.09
CA ASP A 192 -38.85 7.43 18.48
C ASP A 192 -39.97 6.59 19.16
N THR A 193 -39.89 6.32 20.48
CA THR A 193 -41.04 5.80 21.26
C THR A 193 -41.33 6.55 22.56
#